data_AF-A0A7C8RER5-F1
#
_entry.id   AF-A0A7C8RER5-F1
#
_cell.length_a   1.000
_cell.length_b   1.000
_cell.length_c   1.000
_cell.angle_alpha   90.00
_cell.angle_beta   90.00
_cell.angle_gamma   90.00
#
_symmetry.space_group_name_H-M   'P 1'
#
loop_
_entity.id
_entity.type
_entity.pdbx_description
1 polymer ?
#
loop_
_entity_poly.entity_id
_entity_poly.type
_entity_poly.pdbx_seq_one_letter_code
_entity_poly.pdbx_strand_id
1 'polypeptide(L)'
;MDGFNMKAEMEEGRFDDQGNFVRRAVDPDAVHDSWLEGVSKKEMKKAKESHEKREKEAKLRRREEDELITGELVSNLILSLERGETALEALARLNTGKKVTKPKKSWQKKKGRDMDIDGATGKEPEDPKEKERKEQIEKITTAADRLLSRGFNEIYDEPREFLTRLYKKETNEDWVEPVRESAPDETTEVVDEWEYKWSDGQGDGQIHGPYGGTEMKAWKEAGYFQEGVVFRRKGEDESEWTRLPDF
;
A
#
# COMPACT_ATOMS: atom_id res chain seq x y z
N MET A 1 -41.97 -64.92 25.12
CA MET A 1 -41.07 -65.60 24.17
C MET A 1 -40.62 -64.56 23.19
N ASP A 2 -39.32 -64.32 23.13
CA ASP A 2 -38.74 -63.36 22.18
C ASP A 2 -38.63 -64.03 20.81
N GLY A 3 -38.92 -63.29 19.74
CA GLY A 3 -39.00 -63.84 18.38
C GLY A 3 -37.61 -64.03 17.77
N PHE A 4 -37.31 -65.23 17.29
CA PHE A 4 -36.07 -65.56 16.58
C PHE A 4 -35.86 -64.60 15.39
N ASN A 5 -34.87 -63.70 15.50
CA ASN A 5 -34.51 -62.76 14.45
C ASN A 5 -33.11 -63.09 13.93
N MET A 6 -33.07 -63.88 12.85
CA MET A 6 -31.85 -64.42 12.24
C MET A 6 -30.77 -63.37 11.90
N LYS A 7 -31.18 -62.11 11.67
CA LYS A 7 -30.25 -61.02 11.32
C LYS A 7 -29.58 -60.41 12.55
N ALA A 8 -30.31 -60.30 13.66
CA ALA A 8 -29.78 -59.82 14.94
C ALA A 8 -28.86 -60.87 15.58
N GLU A 9 -29.23 -62.15 15.50
CA GLU A 9 -28.40 -63.24 16.05
C GLU A 9 -27.08 -63.42 15.31
N MET A 10 -27.06 -63.17 13.99
CA MET A 10 -25.83 -63.20 13.17
C MET A 10 -24.89 -62.02 13.47
N GLU A 11 -25.43 -60.92 14.02
CA GLU A 11 -24.67 -59.74 14.42
C GLU A 11 -24.06 -59.91 15.82
N GLU A 12 -24.75 -60.61 16.74
CA GLU A 12 -24.26 -60.89 18.10
C GLU A 12 -23.19 -61.98 18.19
N GLY A 13 -23.10 -62.89 17.22
CA GLY A 13 -22.09 -63.96 17.25
C GLY A 13 -22.15 -64.92 16.07
N ARG A 14 -21.14 -65.80 16.01
CA ARG A 14 -21.10 -66.91 15.04
C ARG A 14 -21.06 -68.23 15.78
N PHE A 15 -21.69 -69.27 15.24
CA PHE A 15 -21.47 -70.63 15.72
C PHE A 15 -20.18 -71.18 15.10
N ASP A 16 -19.37 -71.86 15.91
CA ASP A 16 -18.25 -72.66 15.41
C ASP A 16 -18.74 -74.01 14.86
N ASP A 17 -17.86 -74.72 14.15
CA ASP A 17 -18.15 -76.02 13.52
C ASP A 17 -18.46 -77.14 14.55
N GLN A 18 -18.26 -76.86 15.83
CA GLN A 18 -18.58 -77.77 16.95
C GLN A 18 -19.89 -77.40 17.66
N GLY A 19 -20.63 -76.41 17.16
CA GLY A 19 -21.94 -76.03 17.67
C GLY A 19 -21.92 -75.10 18.89
N ASN A 20 -20.78 -74.49 19.23
CA ASN A 20 -20.70 -73.49 20.29
C ASN A 20 -20.91 -72.07 19.75
N PHE A 21 -21.68 -71.26 20.47
CA PHE A 21 -21.92 -69.86 20.12
C PHE A 21 -20.77 -68.96 20.59
N VAL A 22 -20.05 -68.34 19.65
CA VAL A 22 -18.99 -67.37 19.92
C VAL A 22 -19.54 -65.97 19.67
N ARG A 23 -19.81 -65.22 20.74
CA ARG A 23 -20.19 -63.80 20.67
C ARG A 23 -19.10 -63.00 19.96
N ARG A 24 -19.48 -62.12 19.02
CA ARG A 24 -18.52 -61.16 18.45
C ARG A 24 -18.05 -60.25 19.59
N ALA A 25 -16.74 -60.07 19.71
CA ALA A 25 -16.18 -59.08 20.63
C ALA A 25 -16.75 -57.70 20.27
N VAL A 26 -17.11 -56.92 21.29
CA VAL A 26 -17.56 -55.53 21.11
C VAL A 26 -16.53 -54.82 20.26
N ASP A 27 -16.99 -54.21 19.17
CA ASP A 27 -16.15 -53.49 18.22
C ASP A 27 -15.27 -52.49 18.99
N PRO A 28 -13.92 -52.60 18.95
CA PRO A 28 -13.03 -51.60 19.54
C PRO A 28 -13.33 -50.21 18.99
N ASP A 29 -13.88 -50.14 17.77
CA ASP A 29 -14.24 -48.89 17.11
C ASP A 29 -15.47 -48.19 17.73
N ALA A 30 -16.30 -48.92 18.49
CA ALA A 30 -17.46 -48.34 19.18
C ALA A 30 -17.09 -47.36 20.32
N VAL A 31 -15.84 -47.39 20.80
CA VAL A 31 -15.31 -46.45 21.82
C VAL A 31 -14.92 -45.10 21.19
N HIS A 32 -14.90 -44.98 19.87
CA HIS A 32 -14.33 -43.81 19.20
C HIS A 32 -15.25 -42.59 19.15
N ASP A 33 -16.51 -42.73 19.59
CA ASP A 33 -17.51 -41.66 19.60
C ASP A 33 -17.78 -41.09 21.01
N SER A 34 -16.96 -41.43 22.02
CA SER A 34 -17.12 -40.89 23.39
C SER A 34 -16.90 -39.36 23.50
N TRP A 35 -16.34 -38.72 22.48
CA TRP A 35 -16.22 -37.26 22.36
C TRP A 35 -17.43 -36.60 21.68
N LEU A 36 -18.31 -37.40 21.06
CA LEU A 36 -19.59 -36.95 20.48
C LEU A 36 -20.77 -37.17 21.44
N GLU A 37 -20.55 -37.84 22.57
CA GLU A 37 -21.53 -37.97 23.64
C GLU A 37 -21.95 -36.58 24.16
N GLY A 38 -23.24 -36.27 24.03
CA GLY A 38 -23.81 -34.98 24.43
C GLY A 38 -23.95 -33.94 23.32
N VAL A 39 -23.43 -34.19 22.11
CA VAL A 39 -23.61 -33.29 20.96
C VAL A 39 -24.80 -33.74 20.12
N SER A 40 -25.74 -32.83 19.86
CA SER A 40 -26.88 -33.13 19.00
C SER A 40 -26.46 -33.22 17.53
N LYS A 41 -27.10 -34.10 16.74
CA LYS A 41 -26.98 -34.11 15.27
C LYS A 41 -27.28 -32.73 14.65
N LYS A 42 -28.13 -31.92 15.29
CA LYS A 42 -28.42 -30.54 14.86
C LYS A 42 -27.23 -29.60 15.10
N GLU A 43 -26.50 -29.76 16.20
CA GLU A 43 -25.32 -28.95 16.54
C GLU A 43 -24.14 -29.27 15.63
N MET A 44 -23.90 -30.57 15.35
CA MET A 44 -22.87 -30.99 14.38
C MET A 44 -23.15 -30.43 12.99
N LYS A 45 -24.42 -30.44 12.55
CA LYS A 45 -24.81 -29.88 11.25
C LYS A 45 -24.58 -28.36 11.21
N LYS A 46 -24.98 -27.63 12.26
CA LYS A 46 -24.76 -26.18 12.37
C LYS A 46 -23.27 -25.83 12.41
N ALA A 47 -22.46 -26.60 13.14
CA ALA A 47 -21.02 -26.43 13.19
C ALA A 47 -20.39 -26.67 11.81
N LYS A 48 -20.78 -27.74 11.11
CA LYS A 48 -20.35 -28.02 9.74
C LYS A 48 -20.72 -26.91 8.76
N GLU A 49 -21.96 -26.43 8.79
CA GLU A 49 -22.41 -25.30 7.95
C GLU A 49 -21.61 -24.02 8.23
N SER A 50 -21.32 -23.74 9.52
CA SER A 50 -20.51 -22.59 9.89
C SER A 50 -19.06 -22.70 9.41
N HIS A 51 -18.48 -23.90 9.48
CA HIS A 51 -17.14 -24.18 8.99
C HIS A 51 -17.08 -24.09 7.46
N GLU A 52 -18.00 -24.75 6.76
CA GLU A 52 -18.08 -24.73 5.31
C GLU A 52 -18.29 -23.31 4.78
N LYS A 53 -19.07 -22.47 5.48
CA LYS A 53 -19.21 -21.05 5.14
C LYS A 53 -17.88 -20.31 5.25
N ARG A 54 -17.14 -20.48 6.36
CA ARG A 54 -15.81 -19.85 6.54
C ARG A 54 -14.80 -20.35 5.52
N GLU A 55 -14.83 -21.63 5.20
CA GLU A 55 -13.93 -22.24 4.22
C GLU A 55 -14.23 -21.76 2.80
N LYS A 56 -15.51 -21.65 2.43
CA LYS A 56 -15.93 -21.05 1.16
C LYS A 56 -15.50 -19.59 1.06
N GLU A 57 -15.70 -18.81 2.11
CA GLU A 57 -15.28 -17.40 2.18
C GLU A 57 -13.75 -17.27 2.06
N ALA A 58 -12.99 -18.08 2.81
CA ALA A 58 -11.54 -18.09 2.71
C ALA A 58 -11.04 -18.52 1.32
N LYS A 59 -11.72 -19.47 0.67
CA LYS A 59 -11.39 -19.92 -0.69
C LYS A 59 -11.71 -18.84 -1.74
N LEU A 60 -12.82 -18.13 -1.59
CA LEU A 60 -13.15 -17.00 -2.46
C LEU A 60 -12.12 -15.89 -2.28
N ARG A 61 -11.76 -15.56 -1.04
CA ARG A 61 -10.77 -14.52 -0.74
C ARG A 61 -9.40 -14.86 -1.32
N ARG A 62 -8.94 -16.11 -1.18
CA ARG A 62 -7.71 -16.59 -1.84
C ARG A 62 -7.79 -16.47 -3.36
N ARG A 63 -8.95 -16.78 -3.96
CA ARG A 63 -9.15 -16.65 -5.40
C ARG A 63 -9.12 -15.19 -5.86
N GLU A 64 -9.77 -14.29 -5.14
CA GLU A 64 -9.75 -12.84 -5.39
C GLU A 64 -8.32 -12.27 -5.22
N GLU A 65 -7.58 -12.78 -4.24
CA GLU A 65 -6.16 -12.45 -4.03
C GLU A 65 -5.27 -12.96 -5.17
N ASP A 66 -5.59 -14.13 -5.76
CA ASP A 66 -4.92 -14.69 -6.94
C ASP A 66 -5.33 -14.02 -8.26
N GLU A 67 -6.55 -13.46 -8.34
CA GLU A 67 -7.09 -12.80 -9.53
C GLU A 67 -6.31 -11.53 -9.91
N LEU A 68 -5.69 -10.86 -8.94
CA LEU A 68 -4.84 -9.72 -9.23
C LEU A 68 -3.58 -10.18 -9.97
N ILE A 69 -3.26 -9.54 -11.09
CA ILE A 69 -2.07 -9.93 -11.86
C ILE A 69 -0.82 -9.46 -11.11
N THR A 70 0.24 -10.27 -11.06
CA THR A 70 1.50 -9.90 -10.38
C THR A 70 2.03 -8.56 -10.92
N GLY A 71 1.92 -8.34 -12.24
CA GLY A 71 2.24 -7.07 -12.88
C GLY A 71 1.46 -5.87 -12.34
N GLU A 72 0.17 -6.02 -12.00
CA GLU A 72 -0.65 -4.94 -11.41
C GLU A 72 -0.25 -4.64 -9.96
N LEU A 73 0.16 -5.65 -9.19
CA LEU A 73 0.66 -5.43 -7.83
C LEU A 73 1.98 -4.67 -7.87
N VAL A 74 2.88 -5.07 -8.77
CA VAL A 74 4.17 -4.41 -8.96
C VAL A 74 3.98 -2.99 -9.49
N SER A 75 3.05 -2.75 -10.43
CA SER A 75 2.76 -1.39 -10.92
C SER A 75 2.24 -0.46 -9.83
N ASN A 76 1.30 -0.94 -9.00
CA ASN A 76 0.77 -0.18 -7.86
C ASN A 76 1.87 0.16 -6.84
N LEU A 77 2.82 -0.76 -6.65
CA LEU A 77 3.96 -0.54 -5.77
C LEU A 77 4.93 0.50 -6.37
N ILE A 78 5.32 0.36 -7.64
CA ILE A 78 6.20 1.33 -8.34
C ILE A 78 5.63 2.75 -8.27
N LEU A 79 4.32 2.91 -8.51
CA LEU A 79 3.67 4.21 -8.43
C LEU A 79 3.80 4.82 -7.03
N SER A 80 3.72 4.03 -5.98
CA SER A 80 3.73 4.54 -4.61
C SER A 80 5.14 4.90 -4.10
N LEU A 81 6.20 4.49 -4.81
CA LEU A 81 7.60 4.70 -4.43
C LEU A 81 8.25 5.86 -5.21
N GLU A 82 9.09 6.66 -4.53
CA GLU A 82 9.95 7.63 -5.21
C GLU A 82 11.19 6.92 -5.82
N ARG A 83 12.01 7.66 -6.57
CA ARG A 83 13.19 7.10 -7.27
C ARG A 83 14.23 6.60 -6.25
N GLY A 84 14.74 5.39 -6.44
CA GLY A 84 15.71 4.76 -5.55
C GLY A 84 15.21 4.37 -4.17
N GLU A 85 13.94 4.60 -3.83
CA GLU A 85 13.38 4.22 -2.53
C GLU A 85 13.00 2.73 -2.48
N THR A 86 13.14 2.14 -1.30
CA THR A 86 12.56 0.84 -0.93
C THR A 86 11.17 1.00 -0.31
N ALA A 87 10.40 -0.09 -0.20
CA ALA A 87 9.08 -0.03 0.45
C ALA A 87 9.18 0.37 1.93
N LEU A 88 10.22 -0.06 2.65
CA LEU A 88 10.43 0.34 4.04
C LEU A 88 10.77 1.83 4.19
N GLU A 89 11.60 2.37 3.31
CA GLU A 89 11.94 3.80 3.31
C GLU A 89 10.73 4.66 2.97
N ALA A 90 9.91 4.25 1.99
CA ALA A 90 8.67 4.93 1.67
C ALA A 90 7.68 4.92 2.85
N LEU A 91 7.55 3.79 3.55
CA LEU A 91 6.73 3.72 4.77
C LEU A 91 7.28 4.63 5.88
N ALA A 92 8.60 4.70 6.04
CA ALA A 92 9.25 5.61 6.98
C ALA A 92 8.98 7.08 6.62
N ARG A 93 9.09 7.46 5.35
CA ARG A 93 8.78 8.81 4.84
C ARG A 93 7.32 9.19 5.10
N LEU A 94 6.37 8.29 4.84
CA LEU A 94 4.94 8.54 5.09
C LEU A 94 4.61 8.67 6.57
N ASN A 95 5.33 7.95 7.44
CA ASN A 95 5.13 8.00 8.88
C ASN A 95 5.81 9.21 9.55
N THR A 96 6.95 9.70 9.02
CA THR A 96 7.67 10.88 9.56
C THR A 96 6.92 12.20 9.36
N GLY A 97 5.96 12.27 8.42
CA GLY A 97 5.09 13.44 8.23
C GLY A 97 4.13 13.72 9.41
N LYS A 98 4.03 12.83 10.41
CA LYS A 98 3.36 13.16 11.68
C LYS A 98 4.27 14.14 12.42
N LYS A 99 3.98 15.44 12.33
CA LYS A 99 4.53 16.42 13.27
C LYS A 99 4.26 15.86 14.66
N VAL A 100 5.33 15.44 15.35
CA VAL A 100 5.28 15.04 16.75
C VAL A 100 4.75 16.24 17.52
N THR A 101 3.44 16.28 17.74
CA THR A 101 2.83 17.13 18.73
C THR A 101 3.42 16.63 20.04
N LYS A 102 4.47 17.32 20.51
CA LYS A 102 5.23 16.92 21.70
C LYS A 102 4.22 16.56 22.79
N PRO A 103 4.23 15.32 23.32
CA PRO A 103 3.31 14.96 24.37
C PRO A 103 3.57 15.91 25.54
N LYS A 104 2.58 16.74 25.89
CA LYS A 104 2.65 17.56 27.10
C LYS A 104 2.88 16.59 28.26
N LYS A 105 4.06 16.64 28.88
CA LYS A 105 4.46 15.80 30.02
C LYS A 105 3.36 15.87 31.11
N SER A 106 2.48 14.89 31.15
CA SER A 106 1.38 14.77 32.12
C SER A 106 1.83 14.14 33.44
N TRP A 107 3.08 14.39 33.88
CA TRP A 107 3.60 13.83 35.14
C TRP A 107 2.97 14.49 36.39
N GLN A 108 2.16 15.53 36.23
CA GLN A 108 1.44 16.15 37.34
C GLN A 108 -0.05 15.86 37.28
N LYS A 109 -0.44 14.62 37.63
CA LYS A 109 -1.65 14.30 38.40
C LYS A 109 -1.64 12.83 38.79
N LYS A 110 -1.02 12.54 39.93
CA LYS A 110 -1.12 11.26 40.62
C LYS A 110 -2.15 11.43 41.75
N LYS A 111 -3.36 10.90 41.57
CA LYS A 111 -4.09 10.13 42.60
C LYS A 111 -5.49 9.74 42.12
N GLY A 112 -5.69 8.43 42.02
CA GLY A 112 -7.00 7.79 42.05
C GLY A 112 -7.77 7.80 40.74
N ARG A 113 -7.59 6.76 39.92
CA ARG A 113 -8.70 6.18 39.16
C ARG A 113 -8.35 4.78 38.68
N ASP A 114 -9.40 3.98 38.64
CA ASP A 114 -9.52 2.61 38.18
C ASP A 114 -8.76 2.30 36.90
N MET A 115 -8.42 1.01 36.75
CA MET A 115 -7.98 0.42 35.49
C MET A 115 -9.16 0.32 34.52
N ASP A 116 -9.54 1.45 33.91
CA ASP A 116 -10.40 1.44 32.73
C ASP A 116 -9.52 1.31 31.48
N ILE A 117 -9.48 0.09 30.94
CA ILE A 117 -9.00 -0.19 29.59
C ILE A 117 -10.07 0.33 28.60
N ASP A 118 -10.20 1.65 28.52
CA ASP A 118 -11.14 2.27 27.60
C ASP A 118 -10.53 2.37 26.21
N GLY A 119 -10.93 1.41 25.37
CA GLY A 119 -10.94 1.55 23.93
C GLY A 119 -11.78 2.76 23.54
N ALA A 120 -11.10 3.87 23.27
CA ALA A 120 -11.68 4.99 22.55
C ALA A 120 -10.58 5.61 21.70
N THR A 121 -10.43 5.06 20.50
CA THR A 121 -10.00 5.76 19.29
C THR A 121 -10.67 7.13 19.23
N GLY A 122 -10.04 8.13 19.84
CA GLY A 122 -10.30 9.53 19.59
C GLY A 122 -9.86 9.81 18.16
N LYS A 123 -10.76 9.59 17.20
CA LYS A 123 -10.66 10.25 15.89
C LYS A 123 -10.88 11.73 16.14
N GLU A 124 -9.80 12.45 16.47
CA GLU A 124 -9.66 13.83 16.02
C GLU A 124 -9.95 13.84 14.51
N PRO A 125 -10.55 14.91 13.95
CA PRO A 125 -10.85 14.95 12.53
C PRO A 125 -9.52 14.76 11.78
N GLU A 126 -9.32 13.58 11.23
CA GLU A 126 -8.15 13.28 10.42
C GLU A 126 -8.13 14.31 9.30
N ASP A 127 -7.10 15.16 9.29
CA ASP A 127 -6.88 16.06 8.17
C ASP A 127 -6.90 15.23 6.89
N PRO A 128 -7.46 15.73 5.78
CA PRO A 128 -7.51 14.99 4.51
C PRO A 128 -6.14 14.44 4.11
N LYS A 129 -5.06 15.19 4.41
CA LYS A 129 -3.67 14.79 4.21
C LYS A 129 -3.22 13.60 5.08
N GLU A 130 -3.79 13.39 6.26
CA GLU A 130 -3.51 12.20 7.06
C GLU A 130 -4.20 10.95 6.50
N LYS A 131 -5.41 11.12 5.95
CA LYS A 131 -6.12 10.03 5.28
C LYS A 131 -5.38 9.59 4.03
N GLU A 132 -4.97 10.52 3.18
CA GLU A 132 -4.17 10.23 1.98
C GLU A 132 -2.87 9.50 2.33
N ARG A 133 -2.16 9.91 3.40
CA ARG A 133 -0.97 9.20 3.88
C ARG A 133 -1.28 7.79 4.36
N LYS A 134 -2.37 7.61 5.11
CA LYS A 134 -2.80 6.27 5.56
C LYS A 134 -3.17 5.38 4.38
N GLU A 135 -3.90 5.92 3.40
CA GLU A 135 -4.25 5.21 2.18
C GLU A 135 -3.00 4.83 1.36
N GLN A 136 -1.99 5.70 1.28
CA GLN A 136 -0.71 5.36 0.64
C GLN A 136 0.03 4.24 1.39
N ILE A 137 0.07 4.32 2.73
CA ILE A 137 0.63 3.24 3.58
C ILE A 137 -0.11 1.93 3.34
N GLU A 138 -1.45 1.95 3.34
CA GLU A 138 -2.28 0.77 3.07
C GLU A 138 -2.06 0.22 1.66
N LYS A 139 -1.92 1.08 0.64
CA LYS A 139 -1.61 0.66 -0.74
C LYS A 139 -0.26 -0.04 -0.83
N ILE A 140 0.79 0.55 -0.26
CA ILE A 140 2.15 -0.03 -0.26
C ILE A 140 2.15 -1.37 0.49
N THR A 141 1.60 -1.39 1.70
CA THR A 141 1.58 -2.59 2.54
C THR A 141 0.75 -3.72 1.92
N THR A 142 -0.43 -3.41 1.37
CA THR A 142 -1.29 -4.42 0.73
C THR A 142 -0.66 -4.96 -0.55
N ALA A 143 -0.02 -4.12 -1.38
CA ALA A 143 0.68 -4.58 -2.58
C ALA A 143 1.88 -5.47 -2.23
N ALA A 144 2.70 -5.05 -1.25
CA ALA A 144 3.86 -5.80 -0.80
C ALA A 144 3.47 -7.14 -0.14
N ASP A 145 2.46 -7.17 0.73
CA ASP A 145 1.99 -8.39 1.41
C ASP A 145 1.44 -9.44 0.43
N ARG A 146 0.75 -8.98 -0.62
CA ARG A 146 0.28 -9.85 -1.71
C ARG A 146 1.45 -10.42 -2.53
N LEU A 147 2.49 -9.63 -2.79
CA LEU A 147 3.70 -10.10 -3.47
C LEU A 147 4.49 -11.07 -2.59
N LEU A 148 4.59 -10.80 -1.29
CA LEU A 148 5.21 -11.69 -0.31
C LEU A 148 4.53 -13.06 -0.29
N SER A 149 3.19 -13.08 -0.26
CA SER A 149 2.39 -14.31 -0.31
C SER A 149 2.61 -15.13 -1.59
N ARG A 150 3.05 -14.48 -2.69
CA ARG A 150 3.39 -15.13 -3.97
C ARG A 150 4.85 -15.62 -4.04
N GLY A 151 5.63 -15.43 -2.98
CA GLY A 151 7.01 -15.90 -2.87
C GLY A 151 8.09 -14.83 -3.08
N PHE A 152 7.72 -13.55 -3.23
CA PHE A 152 8.68 -12.44 -3.28
C PHE A 152 9.07 -12.00 -1.86
N ASN A 153 9.96 -12.74 -1.21
CA ASN A 153 10.30 -12.54 0.21
C ASN A 153 11.01 -11.22 0.51
N GLU A 154 11.87 -10.75 -0.39
CA GLU A 154 12.68 -9.53 -0.21
C GLU A 154 11.96 -8.25 -0.68
N ILE A 155 10.67 -8.32 -0.99
CA ILE A 155 9.93 -7.22 -1.65
C ILE A 155 9.99 -5.89 -0.89
N TYR A 156 10.20 -5.93 0.43
CA TYR A 156 10.28 -4.75 1.26
C TYR A 156 11.61 -3.98 1.15
N ASP A 157 12.70 -4.70 0.87
CA ASP A 157 14.07 -4.19 0.79
C ASP A 157 14.51 -3.92 -0.65
N GLU A 158 13.75 -4.37 -1.65
CA GLU A 158 14.06 -4.14 -3.06
C GLU A 158 13.74 -2.69 -3.47
N PRO A 159 14.64 -2.04 -4.23
CA PRO A 159 14.43 -0.67 -4.68
C PRO A 159 13.48 -0.61 -5.88
N ARG A 160 12.93 0.58 -6.15
CA ARG A 160 12.01 0.82 -7.28
C ARG A 160 12.53 0.34 -8.64
N GLU A 161 13.83 0.42 -8.90
CA GLU A 161 14.44 -0.03 -10.15
C GLU A 161 14.36 -1.55 -10.32
N PHE A 162 14.50 -2.30 -9.22
CA PHE A 162 14.30 -3.74 -9.23
C PHE A 162 12.86 -4.09 -9.56
N LEU A 163 11.89 -3.38 -8.97
CA LEU A 163 10.46 -3.55 -9.29
C LEU A 163 10.16 -3.27 -10.76
N THR A 164 10.79 -2.25 -11.33
CA THR A 164 10.65 -1.91 -12.76
C THR A 164 11.13 -3.06 -13.65
N ARG A 165 12.25 -3.70 -13.28
CA ARG A 165 12.76 -4.89 -13.98
C ARG A 165 11.87 -6.11 -13.76
N LEU A 166 11.35 -6.29 -12.56
CA LEU A 166 10.42 -7.37 -12.23
C LEU A 166 9.13 -7.24 -13.03
N TYR A 167 8.58 -6.03 -13.14
CA TYR A 167 7.43 -5.73 -13.98
C TYR A 167 7.68 -6.19 -15.42
N LYS A 168 8.79 -5.76 -16.02
CA LYS A 168 9.18 -6.19 -17.37
C LYS A 168 9.30 -7.71 -17.52
N LYS A 169 9.77 -8.42 -16.48
CA LYS A 169 9.89 -9.88 -16.51
C LYS A 169 8.52 -10.57 -16.49
N GLU A 170 7.56 -10.02 -15.73
CA GLU A 170 6.24 -10.62 -15.55
C GLU A 170 5.27 -10.26 -16.68
N THR A 171 5.28 -9.02 -17.17
CA THR A 171 4.37 -8.54 -18.22
C THR A 171 4.97 -8.60 -19.62
N ASN A 172 6.29 -8.75 -19.76
CA ASN A 172 7.05 -8.56 -21.00
C ASN A 172 6.94 -7.15 -21.62
N GLU A 173 6.43 -6.17 -20.86
CA GLU A 173 6.28 -4.78 -21.29
C GLU A 173 7.25 -3.88 -20.53
N ASP A 174 7.79 -2.88 -21.22
CA ASP A 174 8.59 -1.85 -20.57
C ASP A 174 7.71 -0.95 -19.70
N TRP A 175 8.13 -0.70 -18.47
CA TRP A 175 7.40 0.19 -17.57
C TRP A 175 7.42 1.62 -18.11
N VAL A 176 6.24 2.15 -18.40
CA VAL A 176 6.02 3.56 -18.69
C VAL A 176 5.28 4.14 -17.50
N GLU A 177 5.92 5.08 -16.80
CA GLU A 177 5.28 5.76 -15.68
C GLU A 177 4.07 6.54 -16.22
N PRO A 178 2.82 6.20 -15.83
CA PRO A 178 1.67 6.96 -16.23
C PRO A 178 1.84 8.37 -15.67
N VAL A 179 1.73 9.38 -16.53
CA VAL A 179 1.80 10.79 -16.15
C VAL A 179 0.76 10.99 -15.06
N ARG A 180 1.21 11.07 -13.80
CA ARG A 180 0.33 11.48 -12.72
C ARG A 180 -0.02 12.92 -13.01
N GLU A 181 -1.30 13.19 -13.24
CA GLU A 181 -1.88 14.54 -13.11
C GLU A 181 -1.87 15.02 -11.63
N SER A 182 -0.88 14.61 -10.84
CA SER A 182 -0.40 15.46 -9.77
C SER A 182 0.07 16.74 -10.44
N ALA A 183 -0.46 17.87 -9.97
CA ALA A 183 -0.15 19.23 -10.40
C ALA A 183 1.25 19.32 -11.02
N PRO A 184 1.39 19.97 -12.18
CA PRO A 184 2.61 19.97 -12.98
C PRO A 184 3.78 20.12 -12.04
N ASP A 185 4.64 19.10 -12.03
CA ASP A 185 5.95 19.17 -11.40
C ASP A 185 6.57 20.47 -11.95
N GLU A 186 6.73 21.47 -11.07
CA GLU A 186 7.35 22.78 -11.30
C GLU A 186 8.86 22.61 -11.57
N THR A 187 9.23 21.66 -12.43
CA THR A 187 10.61 21.39 -12.84
C THR A 187 10.76 21.17 -14.35
N THR A 188 9.67 21.37 -15.10
CA THR A 188 9.75 22.03 -16.40
C THR A 188 8.88 23.28 -16.37
N GLU A 189 9.12 24.15 -15.38
CA GLU A 189 8.99 25.56 -15.72
C GLU A 189 9.85 25.74 -16.97
N VAL A 190 9.24 26.20 -18.04
CA VAL A 190 9.96 27.04 -18.98
C VAL A 190 10.38 28.21 -18.10
N VAL A 191 11.50 28.05 -17.38
CA VAL A 191 12.12 29.13 -16.64
C VAL A 191 12.41 30.08 -17.77
N ASP A 192 11.60 31.12 -17.91
CA ASP A 192 11.83 32.18 -18.86
C ASP A 192 13.19 32.75 -18.44
N GLU A 193 14.24 32.21 -19.04
CA GLU A 193 15.62 32.55 -18.76
C GLU A 193 15.86 33.83 -19.54
N TRP A 194 16.00 34.95 -18.84
CA TRP A 194 16.18 36.25 -19.44
C TRP A 194 17.66 36.63 -19.45
N GLU A 195 18.02 37.37 -20.49
CA GLU A 195 19.31 38.01 -20.66
C GLU A 195 19.12 39.51 -20.86
N TYR A 196 20.03 40.33 -20.35
CA TYR A 196 20.00 41.77 -20.55
C TYR A 196 21.37 42.33 -20.97
N LYS A 197 21.33 43.48 -21.65
CA LYS A 197 22.52 44.29 -21.96
C LYS A 197 22.17 45.78 -21.93
N TRP A 198 23.17 46.61 -21.68
CA TRP A 198 23.04 48.07 -21.73
C TRP A 198 23.20 48.55 -23.18
N SER A 199 22.23 49.31 -23.68
CA SER A 199 22.17 49.80 -25.08
C SER A 199 22.67 51.24 -25.26
N ASP A 200 22.68 52.04 -24.20
CA ASP A 200 23.44 53.28 -24.18
C ASP A 200 24.90 52.94 -23.93
N GLY A 201 25.82 53.49 -24.73
CA GLY A 201 27.26 53.18 -24.77
C GLY A 201 28.06 53.44 -23.50
N GLN A 202 27.41 53.39 -22.34
CA GLN A 202 27.96 53.32 -20.99
C GLN A 202 28.25 51.88 -20.53
N GLY A 203 27.69 50.88 -21.24
CA GLY A 203 27.96 49.46 -21.00
C GLY A 203 29.08 48.89 -21.88
N ASP A 204 29.76 47.88 -21.35
CA ASP A 204 30.80 47.06 -21.99
C ASP A 204 30.29 46.15 -23.13
N GLY A 205 29.00 46.26 -23.50
CA GLY A 205 28.36 45.39 -24.48
C GLY A 205 28.25 43.93 -24.02
N GLN A 206 28.51 43.66 -22.73
CA GLN A 206 28.47 42.32 -22.17
C GLN A 206 27.02 41.91 -21.93
N ILE A 207 26.68 40.70 -22.38
CA ILE A 207 25.38 40.08 -22.14
C ILE A 207 25.42 39.46 -20.76
N HIS A 208 24.46 39.81 -19.91
CA HIS A 208 24.31 39.26 -18.57
C HIS A 208 23.10 38.33 -18.52
N GLY A 209 23.32 37.08 -18.13
CA GLY A 209 22.29 36.05 -17.97
C GLY A 209 22.91 34.65 -17.94
N PRO A 210 22.09 33.58 -17.83
CA PRO A 210 20.63 33.59 -17.75
C PRO A 210 20.11 33.81 -16.31
N TYR A 211 19.07 34.64 -16.16
CA TYR A 211 18.35 34.87 -14.90
C TYR A 211 16.87 34.52 -15.04
N GLY A 212 16.21 34.13 -13.94
CA GLY A 212 14.76 33.86 -13.97
C GLY A 212 13.92 35.13 -14.12
N GLY A 213 12.72 35.02 -14.70
CA GLY A 213 11.79 36.15 -14.85
C GLY A 213 11.43 36.84 -13.52
N THR A 214 11.32 36.07 -12.44
CA THR A 214 11.06 36.59 -11.08
C THR A 214 12.21 37.45 -10.55
N GLU A 215 13.46 37.06 -10.79
CA GLU A 215 14.67 37.79 -10.39
C GLU A 215 14.81 39.11 -11.19
N MET A 216 14.55 39.06 -12.50
CA MET A 216 14.56 40.24 -13.36
C MET A 216 13.51 41.28 -12.99
N LYS A 217 12.31 40.83 -12.60
CA LYS A 217 11.23 41.69 -12.10
C LYS A 217 11.62 42.37 -10.80
N ALA A 218 12.22 41.63 -9.86
CA ALA A 218 12.71 42.17 -8.60
C ALA A 218 13.79 43.26 -8.81
N TRP A 219 14.70 43.07 -9.76
CA TRP A 219 15.72 44.08 -10.11
C TRP A 219 15.13 45.32 -10.79
N LYS A 220 14.10 45.16 -11.63
CA LYS A 220 13.35 46.28 -12.21
C LYS A 220 12.64 47.10 -11.12
N GLU A 221 11.95 46.44 -10.19
CA GLU A 221 11.26 47.09 -9.08
C GLU A 221 12.22 47.75 -8.09
N ALA A 222 13.40 47.16 -7.88
CA ALA A 222 14.48 47.74 -7.07
C ALA A 222 15.20 48.92 -7.76
N GLY A 223 14.88 49.23 -9.01
CA GLY A 223 15.47 50.34 -9.76
C GLY A 223 16.89 50.08 -10.27
N TYR A 224 17.30 48.81 -10.40
CA TYR A 224 18.62 48.42 -10.90
C TYR A 224 18.81 48.76 -12.39
N PHE A 225 17.73 48.67 -13.17
CA PHE A 225 17.73 49.00 -14.59
C PHE A 225 17.30 50.46 -14.80
N GLN A 226 18.26 51.36 -14.95
CA GLN A 226 18.01 52.74 -15.38
C GLN A 226 17.77 52.81 -16.89
N GLU A 227 17.39 53.99 -17.41
CA GLU A 227 17.15 54.21 -18.84
C GLU A 227 18.29 53.61 -19.69
N GLY A 228 17.95 52.83 -20.72
CA GLY A 228 18.92 52.27 -21.66
C GLY A 228 19.16 50.75 -21.61
N VAL A 229 18.46 49.97 -20.77
CA VAL A 229 18.58 48.49 -20.75
C VAL A 229 17.66 47.83 -21.79
N VAL A 230 18.16 46.80 -22.46
CA VAL A 230 17.37 45.92 -23.33
C VAL A 230 17.45 44.47 -22.85
N PHE A 231 16.34 43.75 -23.00
CA PHE A 231 16.11 42.42 -22.45
C PHE A 231 15.71 41.43 -23.55
N ARG A 232 16.00 40.14 -23.36
CA ARG A 232 15.67 39.05 -24.28
C ARG A 232 15.38 37.75 -23.52
N ARG A 233 14.46 36.91 -24.00
CA ARG A 233 14.28 35.53 -23.54
C ARG A 233 15.28 34.59 -24.22
N LYS A 234 15.91 33.71 -23.46
CA LYS A 234 16.92 32.77 -23.94
C LYS A 234 16.24 31.71 -24.81
N GLY A 235 16.54 31.73 -26.11
CA GLY A 235 15.93 30.86 -27.11
C GLY A 235 15.26 31.63 -28.26
N GLU A 236 15.03 32.94 -28.11
CA GLU A 236 14.62 33.83 -29.20
C GLU A 236 15.84 34.38 -29.97
N ASP A 237 15.65 34.59 -31.29
CA ASP A 237 16.70 35.04 -32.22
C ASP A 237 17.37 36.35 -31.77
N GLU A 238 18.61 36.59 -32.21
CA GLU A 238 19.44 37.76 -31.83
C GLU A 238 18.81 39.14 -32.11
N SER A 239 17.69 39.18 -32.85
CA SER A 239 17.02 40.40 -33.31
C SER A 239 15.92 40.94 -32.39
N GLU A 240 15.54 40.23 -31.32
CA GLU A 240 14.38 40.59 -30.47
C GLU A 240 14.77 41.19 -29.09
N TRP A 241 15.67 42.18 -29.09
CA TRP A 241 15.98 42.94 -27.88
C TRP A 241 14.88 43.97 -27.56
N THR A 242 14.22 43.84 -26.41
CA THR A 242 13.06 44.68 -26.04
C THR A 242 13.35 45.53 -24.80
N ARG A 243 12.94 46.81 -24.82
CA ARG A 243 13.09 47.76 -23.68
C ARG A 243 11.99 47.63 -22.61
N LEU A 244 10.85 47.06 -22.99
CA LEU A 244 9.68 46.82 -22.13
C LEU A 244 9.36 45.33 -22.09
N PRO A 245 10.18 44.49 -21.44
CA PRO A 245 9.85 43.09 -21.22
C PRO A 245 8.62 42.97 -20.31
N ASP A 246 7.73 42.05 -20.66
CA ASP A 246 6.66 41.55 -19.79
C ASP A 246 7.20 40.34 -19.02
N PHE A 247 7.50 40.56 -17.74
CA PHE A 247 8.11 39.61 -16.80
C PHE A 247 7.09 39.00 -15.86
#